data_AF-A0AAN6MS88-F1
#
_entry.id   AF-A0AAN6MS88-F1
#
_cell.length_a   1.000
_cell.length_b   1.000
_cell.length_c   1.000
_cell.angle_alpha   90.00
_cell.angle_beta   90.00
_cell.angle_gamma   90.00
#
_symmetry.space_group_name_H-M   'P 1'
#
loop_
_entity.id
_entity.type
_entity.pdbx_description
1 polymer ?
#
loop_
_entity_poly.entity_id
_entity_poly.type
_entity_poly.pdbx_seq_one_letter_code
_entity_poly.pdbx_strand_id
1 'polypeptide(L)'
;MPARCQPQPRDRNADFVRRFTAKQRAAHDNQVAKQAKALTADQHAAFRKQLEMVHFLPPAYADATKINIVGILRKWKSYCTFCRFQNWRDAVQVANRATAVSFLEYLCQTYRIATSGTSWQYFRQYKQLYASVTGRYMDTNDSKEIKKWHDAILVARYNLRASNMLGKDVANVDTLLLSRAYEDANRRKEM
;
A
#
# COMPACT_ATOMS: atom_id res chain seq x y z
N MET A 1 -59.68 34.01 21.45
CA MET A 1 -58.38 33.33 21.30
C MET A 1 -58.50 32.29 20.19
N PRO A 2 -57.99 32.50 18.97
CA PRO A 2 -58.06 31.47 17.93
C PRO A 2 -57.00 30.40 18.18
N ALA A 3 -57.41 29.14 18.07
CA ALA A 3 -56.55 27.97 18.26
C ALA A 3 -55.49 27.90 17.14
N ARG A 4 -54.21 27.83 17.53
CA ARG A 4 -53.12 27.47 16.61
C ARG A 4 -53.32 26.02 16.17
N CYS A 5 -53.77 25.81 14.93
CA CYS A 5 -53.64 24.52 14.26
C CYS A 5 -52.15 24.18 14.16
N GLN A 6 -51.69 23.19 14.93
CA GLN A 6 -50.40 22.56 14.68
C GLN A 6 -50.51 21.66 13.44
N PRO A 7 -49.59 21.76 12.48
CA PRO A 7 -49.61 20.91 11.29
C PRO A 7 -49.51 19.43 11.69
N GLN A 8 -50.35 18.60 11.09
CA GLN A 8 -50.46 17.19 11.47
C GLN A 8 -49.17 16.39 11.19
N PRO A 9 -48.85 15.36 12.00
CA PRO A 9 -47.62 14.57 11.89
C PRO A 9 -47.36 13.91 10.52
N ARG A 10 -48.40 13.70 9.71
CA ARG A 10 -48.30 13.07 8.38
C ARG A 10 -47.56 13.94 7.34
N ASP A 11 -47.66 15.27 7.44
CA ASP A 11 -47.01 16.17 6.48
C ASP A 11 -45.47 16.20 6.63
N ARG A 12 -44.97 16.08 7.86
CA ARG A 12 -43.51 16.10 8.13
C ARG A 12 -42.78 14.91 7.54
N ASN A 13 -43.39 13.73 7.58
CA ASN A 13 -42.78 12.52 7.03
C ASN A 13 -42.77 12.55 5.50
N ALA A 14 -43.84 13.04 4.88
CA ALA A 14 -43.90 13.23 3.43
C ALA A 14 -42.85 14.26 2.96
N ASP A 15 -42.71 15.37 3.69
CA ASP A 15 -41.69 16.38 3.42
C ASP A 15 -40.26 15.85 3.60
N PHE A 16 -40.02 15.04 4.63
CA PHE A 16 -38.73 14.38 4.83
C PHE A 16 -38.37 13.47 3.66
N VAL A 17 -39.30 12.59 3.24
CA VAL A 17 -39.09 11.67 2.12
C VAL A 17 -38.82 12.43 0.82
N ARG A 18 -39.55 13.52 0.56
CA ARG A 18 -39.31 14.38 -0.61
C ARG A 18 -37.94 15.02 -0.58
N ARG A 19 -37.54 15.63 0.54
CA ARG A 19 -36.21 16.27 0.70
C ARG A 19 -35.08 15.26 0.60
N PHE A 20 -35.23 14.08 1.20
CA PHE A 20 -34.25 13.00 1.13
C PHE A 20 -34.07 12.51 -0.31
N THR A 21 -35.17 12.26 -1.02
CA THR A 21 -35.16 11.80 -2.42
C THR A 21 -34.55 12.85 -3.35
N ALA A 22 -34.89 14.13 -3.18
CA ALA A 22 -34.30 15.23 -3.95
C ALA A 22 -32.79 15.35 -3.71
N LYS A 23 -32.35 15.20 -2.45
CA LYS A 23 -30.93 15.22 -2.09
C LYS A 23 -30.17 14.03 -2.68
N GLN A 24 -30.78 12.84 -2.72
CA GLN A 24 -30.21 11.66 -3.36
C GLN A 24 -30.07 11.83 -4.87
N ARG A 25 -31.08 12.37 -5.57
CA ARG A 25 -31.00 12.67 -7.00
C ARG A 25 -29.92 13.70 -7.30
N ALA A 26 -29.91 14.82 -6.59
CA ALA A 26 -28.89 15.84 -6.77
C ALA A 26 -27.47 15.31 -6.50
N ALA A 27 -27.29 14.37 -5.57
CA ALA A 27 -26.01 13.71 -5.33
C ALA A 27 -25.64 12.75 -6.49
N HIS A 28 -26.60 11.97 -6.98
CA HIS A 28 -26.41 11.08 -8.12
C HIS A 28 -26.08 11.86 -9.40
N ASP A 29 -26.82 12.92 -9.70
CA ASP A 29 -26.63 13.77 -10.88
C ASP A 29 -25.25 14.45 -10.84
N ASN A 30 -24.84 14.94 -9.66
CA ASN A 30 -23.48 15.46 -9.47
C ASN A 30 -22.40 14.40 -9.67
N GLN A 31 -22.66 13.14 -9.28
CA GLN A 31 -21.72 12.05 -9.45
C GLN A 31 -21.61 11.64 -10.91
N VAL A 32 -22.72 11.61 -11.65
CA VAL A 32 -22.77 11.35 -13.09
C VAL A 32 -22.09 12.50 -13.86
N ALA A 33 -22.35 13.76 -13.49
CA ALA A 33 -21.70 14.92 -14.10
C ALA A 33 -20.17 14.95 -13.88
N LYS A 34 -19.69 14.36 -12.78
CA LYS A 34 -18.26 14.21 -12.47
C LYS A 34 -17.62 12.97 -13.12
N GLN A 35 -18.40 12.04 -13.68
CA GLN A 35 -17.82 10.91 -14.40
C GLN A 35 -17.16 11.41 -15.68
N ALA A 36 -15.91 11.00 -15.88
CA ALA A 36 -15.22 11.24 -17.14
C ALA A 36 -15.97 10.54 -18.28
N LYS A 37 -15.99 11.16 -19.46
CA LYS A 37 -16.55 10.53 -20.67
C LYS A 37 -15.88 9.18 -20.90
N ALA A 38 -16.70 8.18 -21.21
CA ALA A 38 -16.20 6.87 -21.61
C ALA A 38 -15.31 7.00 -22.85
N LEU A 39 -14.15 6.35 -22.82
CA LEU A 39 -13.23 6.31 -23.95
C LEU A 39 -13.85 5.48 -25.08
N THR A 40 -13.61 5.88 -26.33
CA THR A 40 -13.98 5.07 -27.50
C THR A 40 -13.07 3.87 -27.64
N ALA A 41 -13.45 2.89 -28.48
CA ALA A 41 -12.64 1.70 -28.74
C ALA A 41 -11.23 2.06 -29.27
N ASP A 42 -11.12 3.06 -30.15
CA ASP A 42 -9.86 3.53 -30.71
C ASP A 42 -9.00 4.25 -29.66
N GLN A 43 -9.62 5.04 -28.78
CA GLN A 43 -8.92 5.67 -27.66
C GLN A 43 -8.38 4.62 -26.68
N HIS A 44 -9.14 3.56 -26.42
CA HIS A 44 -8.66 2.42 -25.64
C HIS A 44 -7.50 1.69 -26.33
N ALA A 45 -7.52 1.53 -27.66
CA ALA A 45 -6.42 0.91 -28.40
C ALA A 45 -5.14 1.75 -28.36
N ALA A 46 -5.25 3.06 -28.55
CA ALA A 46 -4.13 3.99 -28.41
C ALA A 46 -3.56 3.97 -26.99
N PHE A 47 -4.42 3.95 -25.96
CA PHE A 47 -4.00 3.89 -24.57
C PHE A 47 -3.25 2.60 -24.23
N ARG A 48 -3.66 1.44 -24.77
CA ARG A 48 -2.90 0.18 -24.63
C ARG A 48 -1.48 0.29 -25.18
N LYS A 49 -1.32 0.85 -26.39
CA LYS A 49 0.01 1.08 -26.99
C LYS A 49 0.89 2.00 -26.14
N GLN A 50 0.30 3.02 -25.51
CA GLN A 50 1.02 3.89 -24.59
C GLN A 50 1.47 3.14 -23.32
N LEU A 51 0.63 2.26 -22.78
CA LEU A 51 0.98 1.46 -21.60
C LEU A 51 2.05 0.40 -21.89
N GLU A 52 2.12 -0.13 -23.12
CA GLU A 52 3.20 -1.04 -23.54
C GLU A 52 4.59 -0.38 -23.41
N MET A 53 4.69 0.95 -23.60
CA MET A 53 5.94 1.70 -23.45
C MET A 53 6.31 1.96 -21.98
N VAL A 54 5.37 1.80 -21.04
CA VAL A 54 5.56 2.09 -19.62
C VAL A 54 5.48 0.79 -18.82
N HIS A 55 6.63 0.13 -18.65
CA HIS A 55 6.72 -1.12 -17.91
C HIS A 55 6.57 -0.96 -16.38
N PHE A 56 6.76 0.26 -15.85
CA PHE A 56 6.60 0.53 -14.43
C PHE A 56 6.00 1.90 -14.19
N LEU A 57 4.80 1.89 -13.61
CA LEU A 57 4.14 3.09 -13.14
C LEU A 57 4.61 3.34 -11.70
N PRO A 58 5.39 4.42 -11.45
CA PRO A 58 5.84 4.71 -10.10
C PRO A 58 4.61 4.99 -9.22
N PRO A 59 4.49 4.34 -8.06
CA PRO A 59 3.39 4.61 -7.15
C PRO A 59 3.43 6.07 -6.71
N ALA A 60 2.26 6.70 -6.61
CA ALA A 60 2.10 7.97 -5.91
C ALA A 60 2.30 7.71 -4.39
N TYR A 61 3.56 7.64 -3.96
CA TYR A 61 3.90 7.31 -2.59
C TYR A 61 3.31 8.30 -1.60
N ALA A 62 2.62 7.78 -0.58
CA ALA A 62 2.25 8.56 0.60
C ALA A 62 3.51 9.15 1.26
N ASP A 63 3.37 10.28 1.95
CA ASP A 63 4.52 10.97 2.55
C ASP A 63 5.25 10.11 3.58
N ALA A 64 4.51 9.30 4.35
CA ALA A 64 5.10 8.31 5.25
C ALA A 64 6.03 7.33 4.51
N THR A 65 5.67 6.91 3.29
CA THR A 65 6.50 6.03 2.45
C THR A 65 7.74 6.76 1.95
N LYS A 66 7.63 8.04 1.56
CA LYS A 66 8.80 8.84 1.18
C LYS A 66 9.79 8.98 2.34
N ILE A 67 9.29 9.25 3.55
CA ILE A 67 10.10 9.33 4.77
C ILE A 67 10.82 7.99 5.03
N ASN A 68 10.10 6.88 4.91
CA ASN A 68 10.67 5.53 5.04
C ASN A 68 11.79 5.27 4.02
N ILE A 69 11.59 5.64 2.76
CA ILE A 69 12.59 5.52 1.69
C ILE A 69 13.84 6.34 2.02
N VAL A 70 13.68 7.59 2.47
CA VAL A 70 14.82 8.44 2.88
C VAL A 70 15.57 7.82 4.06
N GLY A 71 14.84 7.26 5.04
CA GLY A 71 15.42 6.60 6.20
C GLY A 71 16.26 5.38 5.82
N ILE A 72 15.72 4.48 5.00
CA ILE A 72 16.46 3.29 4.57
C ILE A 72 17.59 3.62 3.59
N LEU A 73 17.45 4.67 2.77
CA LEU A 73 18.51 5.15 1.88
C LEU A 73 19.76 5.55 2.65
N ARG A 74 19.62 6.23 3.80
CA ARG A 74 20.77 6.57 4.64
C ARG A 74 21.53 5.33 5.09
N LYS A 75 20.80 4.30 5.52
CA LYS A 75 21.39 3.02 5.97
C LYS A 75 22.03 2.26 4.80
N TRP A 76 21.38 2.28 3.63
CA TRP A 76 21.92 1.70 2.40
C TRP A 76 23.23 2.36 1.98
N LYS A 77 23.34 3.69 2.07
CA LYS A 77 24.60 4.40 1.81
C LYS A 77 25.70 3.96 2.78
N SER A 78 25.40 3.82 4.07
CA SER A 78 26.37 3.31 5.05
C SER A 78 26.82 1.88 4.72
N TYR A 79 25.90 1.01 4.29
CA TYR A 79 26.23 -0.32 3.78
C TYR A 79 27.10 -0.28 2.53
N CYS A 80 26.81 0.61 1.58
CA CYS A 80 27.63 0.79 0.38
C CYS A 80 29.06 1.23 0.75
N THR A 81 29.23 2.13 1.71
CA THR A 81 30.55 2.51 2.24
C THR A 81 31.25 1.30 2.87
N PHE A 82 30.56 0.50 3.68
CA PHE A 82 31.10 -0.71 4.29
C PHE A 82 31.56 -1.73 3.24
N CYS A 83 30.76 -1.96 2.19
CA CYS A 83 31.08 -2.85 1.07
C CYS A 83 32.01 -2.22 0.01
N ARG A 84 32.45 -0.97 0.20
CA ARG A 84 33.28 -0.21 -0.74
C ARG A 84 32.66 -0.04 -2.14
N PHE A 85 31.33 -0.01 -2.21
CA PHE A 85 30.62 0.39 -3.43
C PHE A 85 30.79 1.90 -3.65
N GLN A 86 31.24 2.27 -4.85
CA GLN A 86 31.53 3.66 -5.20
C GLN A 86 30.25 4.51 -5.28
N ASN A 87 29.19 3.95 -5.85
CA ASN A 87 27.92 4.62 -6.04
C ASN A 87 26.77 3.77 -5.47
N TRP A 88 26.07 4.33 -4.49
CA TRP A 88 24.95 3.65 -3.85
C TRP A 88 23.78 3.36 -4.80
N ARG A 89 23.58 4.22 -5.81
CA ARG A 89 22.48 4.11 -6.78
C ARG A 89 22.74 2.94 -7.73
N ASP A 90 23.95 2.85 -8.25
CA ASP A 90 24.35 1.77 -9.14
C ASP A 90 24.30 0.43 -8.38
N ALA A 91 24.76 0.42 -7.13
CA ALA A 91 24.71 -0.76 -6.26
C ALA A 91 23.29 -1.29 -6.04
N VAL A 92 22.29 -0.40 -5.84
CA VAL A 92 20.89 -0.86 -5.69
C VAL A 92 20.28 -1.30 -7.02
N GLN A 93 20.73 -0.71 -8.14
CA GLN A 93 20.24 -1.05 -9.48
C GLN A 93 20.59 -2.48 -9.89
N VAL A 94 21.80 -2.93 -9.52
CA VAL A 94 22.28 -4.31 -9.76
C VAL A 94 22.04 -5.25 -8.59
N ALA A 95 21.42 -4.78 -7.50
CA ALA A 95 21.21 -5.59 -6.31
C ALA A 95 20.32 -6.81 -6.60
N ASN A 96 20.74 -7.96 -6.07
CA ASN A 96 20.03 -9.22 -6.15
C ASN A 96 19.65 -9.73 -4.74
N ARG A 97 19.10 -10.94 -4.68
CA ARG A 97 18.76 -11.62 -3.43
C ARG A 97 19.93 -11.63 -2.42
N ALA A 98 21.14 -11.98 -2.86
CA ALA A 98 22.31 -12.06 -2.00
C ALA A 98 22.70 -10.68 -1.44
N THR A 99 22.62 -9.62 -2.27
CA THR A 99 22.85 -8.24 -1.81
C THR A 99 21.84 -7.84 -0.74
N ALA A 100 20.57 -8.19 -0.91
CA ALA A 100 19.52 -7.86 0.06
C ALA A 100 19.71 -8.61 1.39
N VAL A 101 20.06 -9.89 1.33
CA VAL A 101 20.41 -10.71 2.51
C VAL A 101 21.60 -10.11 3.26
N SER A 102 22.69 -9.80 2.55
CA SER A 102 23.89 -9.19 3.14
C SER A 102 23.60 -7.81 3.73
N PHE A 103 22.73 -7.02 3.10
CA PHE A 103 22.30 -5.74 3.66
C PHE A 103 21.52 -5.91 4.97
N LEU A 104 20.58 -6.86 5.05
CA LEU A 104 19.85 -7.14 6.30
C LEU A 104 20.77 -7.60 7.43
N GLU A 105 21.75 -8.43 7.10
CA GLU A 105 22.80 -8.84 8.04
C GLU A 105 23.59 -7.63 8.56
N TYR A 106 24.06 -6.76 7.66
CA TYR A 106 24.73 -5.51 8.03
C TYR A 106 23.87 -4.63 8.94
N LEU A 107 22.55 -4.55 8.68
CA LEU A 107 21.64 -3.76 9.50
C LEU A 107 21.58 -4.28 10.94
N CYS A 108 21.47 -5.60 11.14
CA CYS A 108 21.43 -6.20 12.47
C CYS A 108 22.78 -6.10 13.20
N GLN A 109 23.90 -6.15 12.47
CA GLN A 109 25.23 -5.97 13.04
C GLN A 109 25.50 -4.52 13.48
N THR A 110 25.07 -3.54 12.66
CA THR A 110 25.45 -2.13 12.83
C THR A 110 24.47 -1.36 13.71
N TYR A 111 23.18 -1.67 13.61
CA TYR A 111 22.13 -0.96 14.34
C TYR A 111 21.59 -1.84 15.45
N ARG A 112 21.21 -1.23 16.59
CA ARG A 112 20.63 -1.93 17.74
C ARG A 112 19.18 -2.37 17.47
N ILE A 113 19.00 -3.39 16.63
CA ILE A 113 17.72 -3.98 16.29
C ILE A 113 17.39 -5.05 17.33
N ALA A 114 16.26 -4.90 18.03
CA ALA A 114 15.89 -5.80 19.13
C ALA A 114 14.75 -6.77 18.79
N THR A 115 14.06 -6.56 17.66
CA THR A 115 12.88 -7.35 17.27
C THR A 115 12.93 -7.74 15.80
N SER A 116 12.39 -8.92 15.49
CA SER A 116 12.27 -9.44 14.12
C SER A 116 11.33 -8.59 13.25
N GLY A 117 10.36 -7.93 13.89
CA GLY A 117 9.46 -6.99 13.23
C GLY A 117 10.20 -5.77 12.67
N THR A 118 11.18 -5.23 13.41
CA THR A 118 11.95 -4.07 12.96
C THR A 118 12.91 -4.42 11.81
N SER A 119 13.62 -5.55 11.88
CA SER A 119 14.47 -6.01 10.76
C SER A 119 13.64 -6.27 9.51
N TRP A 120 12.47 -6.92 9.65
CA TRP A 120 11.57 -7.15 8.52
C TRP A 120 10.97 -5.85 7.97
N GLN A 121 10.68 -4.88 8.82
CA GLN A 121 10.25 -3.56 8.39
C GLN A 121 11.33 -2.86 7.55
N TYR A 122 12.60 -2.95 7.94
CA TYR A 122 13.68 -2.43 7.11
C TYR A 122 13.80 -3.12 5.76
N PHE A 123 13.55 -4.43 5.68
CA PHE A 123 13.47 -5.11 4.39
C PHE A 123 12.33 -4.56 3.52
N ARG A 124 11.14 -4.32 4.09
CA ARG A 124 10.01 -3.73 3.35
C ARG A 124 10.35 -2.32 2.84
N GLN A 125 11.01 -1.50 3.65
CA GLN A 125 11.46 -0.18 3.23
C GLN A 125 12.53 -0.27 2.14
N TYR A 126 13.45 -1.24 2.25
CA TYR A 126 14.46 -1.50 1.22
C TYR A 126 13.82 -1.87 -0.12
N LYS A 127 12.75 -2.68 -0.13
CA LYS A 127 11.99 -2.95 -1.36
C LYS A 127 11.38 -1.68 -1.98
N GLN A 128 10.93 -0.73 -1.15
CA GLN A 128 10.42 0.56 -1.64
C GLN A 128 11.53 1.40 -2.28
N LEU A 129 12.73 1.43 -1.68
CA LEU A 129 13.91 2.07 -2.27
C LEU A 129 14.32 1.39 -3.58
N TYR A 130 14.36 0.06 -3.59
CA TYR A 130 14.69 -0.71 -4.79
C TYR A 130 13.73 -0.38 -5.93
N ALA A 131 12.42 -0.39 -5.68
CA ALA A 131 11.42 -0.07 -6.69
C ALA A 131 11.51 1.38 -7.17
N SER A 132 11.76 2.34 -6.28
CA SER A 132 11.86 3.75 -6.67
C SER A 132 13.09 4.06 -7.51
N VAL A 133 14.18 3.29 -7.36
CA VAL A 133 15.42 3.50 -8.12
C VAL A 133 15.44 2.67 -9.41
N THR A 134 15.04 1.41 -9.34
CA THR A 134 15.13 0.48 -10.48
C THR A 134 13.95 0.53 -11.41
N GLY A 135 12.84 1.12 -10.98
CA GLY A 135 11.58 1.06 -11.72
C GLY A 135 11.07 -0.38 -11.87
N ARG A 136 11.33 -1.26 -10.90
CA ARG A 136 10.79 -2.63 -10.88
C ARG A 136 10.64 -3.11 -9.45
N TYR A 137 9.65 -3.95 -9.21
CA TYR A 137 9.57 -4.65 -7.94
C TYR A 137 10.64 -5.74 -7.88
N MET A 138 11.21 -5.93 -6.69
CA MET A 138 12.03 -7.11 -6.42
C MET A 138 11.20 -8.36 -6.68
N ASP A 139 11.84 -9.38 -7.26
CA ASP A 139 11.19 -10.64 -7.57
C ASP A 139 10.45 -11.23 -6.35
N THR A 140 9.29 -11.82 -6.62
CA THR A 140 8.40 -12.34 -5.58
C THR A 140 8.99 -13.59 -4.94
N ASN A 141 9.65 -14.45 -5.73
CA ASN A 141 10.32 -15.63 -5.22
C ASN A 141 11.54 -15.24 -4.37
N ASP A 142 12.36 -14.30 -4.85
CA ASP A 142 13.48 -13.74 -4.06
C ASP A 142 13.00 -13.18 -2.72
N SER A 143 11.90 -12.43 -2.73
CA SER A 143 11.31 -11.88 -1.50
C SER A 143 10.88 -12.97 -0.50
N LYS A 144 10.33 -14.08 -0.99
CA LYS A 144 9.92 -15.23 -0.16
C LYS A 144 11.14 -15.97 0.39
N GLU A 145 12.16 -16.19 -0.42
CA GLU A 145 13.41 -16.83 0.01
C GLU A 145 14.14 -15.98 1.06
N ILE A 146 14.16 -14.65 0.90
CA ILE A 146 14.71 -13.74 1.92
C ILE A 146 13.91 -13.83 3.21
N LYS A 147 12.57 -13.95 3.15
CA LYS A 147 11.73 -14.13 4.35
C LYS A 147 12.05 -15.44 5.08
N LYS A 148 12.16 -16.56 4.35
CA LYS A 148 12.54 -17.86 4.92
C LYS A 148 13.91 -17.78 5.61
N TRP A 149 14.91 -17.22 4.93
CA TRP A 149 16.24 -17.03 5.51
C TRP A 149 16.22 -16.10 6.73
N HIS A 150 15.47 -14.99 6.66
CA HIS A 150 15.33 -14.05 7.76
C HIS A 150 14.79 -14.75 9.02
N ASP A 151 13.70 -15.50 8.88
CA ASP A 151 13.02 -16.14 10.01
C ASP A 151 13.82 -17.32 10.57
N ALA A 152 14.45 -18.11 9.70
CA ALA A 152 15.21 -19.29 10.12
C ALA A 152 16.61 -18.96 10.64
N ILE A 153 17.28 -17.98 10.04
CA ILE A 153 18.72 -17.73 10.28
C ILE A 153 18.95 -16.40 10.98
N LEU A 154 18.46 -15.29 10.42
CA LEU A 154 18.79 -13.95 10.95
C LEU A 154 18.20 -13.73 12.35
N VAL A 155 16.96 -14.15 12.57
CA VAL A 155 16.29 -14.05 13.88
C VAL A 155 17.05 -14.80 14.96
N ALA A 156 17.45 -16.04 14.69
CA ALA A 156 18.23 -16.86 15.63
C ALA A 156 19.63 -16.27 15.87
N ARG A 157 20.34 -15.87 14.80
CA ARG A 157 21.71 -15.34 14.86
C ARG A 157 21.84 -14.11 15.75
N TYR A 158 20.85 -13.21 15.71
CA TYR A 158 20.87 -11.95 16.46
C TYR A 158 19.93 -11.95 17.67
N ASN A 159 19.37 -13.12 18.06
CA ASN A 159 18.42 -13.26 19.16
C ASN A 159 17.27 -12.24 19.09
N LEU A 160 16.73 -12.02 17.89
CA LEU A 160 15.69 -11.03 17.66
C LEU A 160 14.39 -11.50 18.31
N ARG A 161 13.82 -10.69 19.20
CA ARG A 161 12.54 -11.02 19.83
C ARG A 161 11.44 -11.03 18.78
N ALA A 162 10.51 -11.97 18.90
CA ALA A 162 9.24 -11.86 18.19
C ALA A 162 8.64 -10.48 18.50
N SER A 163 8.15 -9.79 17.47
CA SER A 163 7.39 -8.57 17.73
C SER A 163 6.21 -8.95 18.62
N ASN A 164 6.04 -8.28 19.77
CA ASN A 164 4.87 -8.48 20.63
C ASN A 164 3.63 -8.17 19.78
N MET A 165 3.01 -9.19 19.19
CA MET A 165 1.78 -9.10 18.41
C MET A 165 0.59 -9.00 19.36
N LEU A 166 0.58 -7.99 20.23
CA LEU A 166 -0.69 -7.44 20.72
C LEU A 166 -1.23 -6.53 19.60
N GLY A 167 -1.85 -7.20 18.63
CA GLY A 167 -2.93 -6.70 17.78
C GLY A 167 -2.81 -5.29 17.24
N LYS A 168 -1.95 -5.07 16.26
CA LYS A 168 -2.32 -4.21 15.13
C LYS A 168 -1.95 -4.95 13.86
N ASP A 169 -2.90 -5.74 13.36
CA ASP A 169 -2.91 -6.11 11.96
C ASP A 169 -2.93 -4.81 11.16
N VAL A 170 -1.78 -4.46 10.59
CA VAL A 170 -1.76 -3.52 9.49
C VAL A 170 -2.26 -4.32 8.30
N ALA A 171 -3.58 -4.40 8.16
CA ALA A 171 -4.23 -5.07 7.06
C ALA A 171 -3.61 -4.57 5.75
N ASN A 172 -3.01 -5.48 4.99
CA ASN A 172 -2.60 -5.19 3.64
C ASN A 172 -3.88 -4.86 2.84
N VAL A 173 -3.78 -3.95 1.87
CA VAL A 173 -4.93 -3.57 1.02
C VAL A 173 -5.55 -4.81 0.37
N ASP A 174 -4.71 -5.80 0.03
CA ASP A 174 -5.15 -7.09 -0.50
C ASP A 174 -6.05 -7.87 0.49
N THR A 175 -5.76 -7.82 1.79
CA THR A 175 -6.58 -8.46 2.83
C THR A 175 -7.92 -7.74 3.02
N LEU A 176 -7.93 -6.40 2.92
CA LEU A 176 -9.16 -5.59 3.00
C LEU A 176 -10.07 -5.78 1.78
N LEU A 177 -9.47 -5.92 0.59
CA LEU A 177 -10.21 -6.21 -0.64
C LEU A 177 -10.84 -7.61 -0.60
N LEU A 178 -10.13 -8.60 -0.04
CA LEU A 178 -10.66 -9.96 0.14
C LEU A 178 -11.84 -9.99 1.12
N SER A 179 -11.76 -9.29 2.26
CA SER A 179 -12.87 -9.21 3.22
C SER A 179 -14.10 -8.54 2.61
N ARG A 180 -13.91 -7.46 1.84
CA ARG A 180 -15.01 -6.76 1.18
C ARG A 180 -15.65 -7.59 0.07
N ALA A 181 -14.83 -8.30 -0.72
CA ALA A 181 -15.32 -9.22 -1.75
C ALA A 181 -16.09 -10.41 -1.14
N TYR A 182 -15.67 -10.89 0.03
CA TYR A 182 -16.36 -11.95 0.77
C TYR A 182 -17.72 -11.49 1.31
N GLU A 183 -17.79 -10.29 1.91
CA GLU A 183 -19.04 -9.70 2.39
C GLU A 183 -20.03 -9.41 1.24
N ASP A 184 -19.54 -8.91 0.11
CA ASP A 184 -20.38 -8.65 -1.07
C ASP A 184 -20.86 -9.93 -1.74
N ALA A 185 -20.07 -11.02 -1.69
CA ALA A 185 -20.48 -12.33 -2.18
C ALA A 185 -21.55 -13.00 -1.29
N ASN A 186 -21.48 -12.81 0.03
CA ASN A 186 -22.49 -13.33 0.94
C ASN A 186 -23.81 -12.54 0.85
N ARG A 187 -23.75 -11.21 0.70
CA ARG A 187 -24.95 -10.37 0.52
C ARG A 187 -25.75 -10.69 -0.75
N ARG A 188 -25.09 -11.23 -1.78
CA ARG A 188 -25.74 -11.65 -3.04
C ARG A 188 -26.36 -13.05 -2.98
N LYS A 189 -26.08 -13.83 -1.94
CA LYS A 189 -26.70 -15.16 -1.72
C LYS A 189 -27.95 -15.10 -0.84
N GLU A 190 -28.23 -13.95 -0.22
CA GLU A 190 -29.38 -13.71 0.66
C GLU A 190 -30.48 -12.84 -0.01
N MET A 191 -30.36 -12.57 -1.31
CA MET A 191 -31.43 -12.07 -2.20
C MET A 191 -31.77 -13.14 -3.23
#